data_AF-W9XN87-F1
#
_entry.id   AF-W9XN87-F1
#
_cell.length_a   1.000
_cell.length_b   1.000
_cell.length_c   1.000
_cell.angle_alpha   90.00
_cell.angle_beta   90.00
_cell.angle_gamma   90.00
#
_symmetry.space_group_name_H-M   'P 1'
#
loop_
_entity.id
_entity.type
_entity.pdbx_description
1 polymer ?
#
loop_
_entity_poly.entity_id
_entity_poly.type
_entity_poly.pdbx_seq_one_letter_code
_entity_poly.pdbx_strand_id
1 'polypeptide(L)'
;MTEVDSVWANRKDAPSATLKLLKDPTTQLLPGLTAVICGGHFPGSMVLHSAPPNTSLPTLFVADTIFAVASSKNPDPGKRKDTMSYQFLWSIPNMIPLPPDTVMQIWKALKPFEFKATYGVMAKISNVFEKPGQTLSLKQRVLQSAKIAVKAMGYADHSIFAEKL
;
A
#
# COMPACT_ATOMS: atom_id res chain seq x y z
N MET A 1 -11.91 -11.89 2.07
CA MET A 1 -12.29 -11.26 0.78
C MET A 1 -13.16 -10.06 1.10
N THR A 2 -13.13 -8.98 0.31
CA THR A 2 -14.06 -7.86 0.53
C THR A 2 -15.48 -8.22 0.12
N GLU A 3 -16.46 -7.46 0.60
CA GLU A 3 -17.84 -7.59 0.15
C GLU A 3 -18.01 -7.26 -1.34
N VAL A 4 -17.31 -6.25 -1.85
CA VAL A 4 -17.38 -5.85 -3.27
C VAL A 4 -16.82 -6.91 -4.22
N ASP A 5 -15.89 -7.75 -3.75
CA ASP A 5 -15.35 -8.86 -4.53
C ASP A 5 -16.18 -10.16 -4.37
N SER A 6 -17.26 -10.15 -3.60
CA SER A 6 -18.02 -11.36 -3.27
C SER A 6 -18.69 -12.04 -4.47
N VAL A 7 -18.91 -11.30 -5.55
CA VAL A 7 -19.37 -11.83 -6.83
C VAL A 7 -18.36 -12.79 -7.46
N TRP A 8 -17.06 -12.62 -7.15
CA TRP A 8 -15.96 -13.45 -7.63
C TRP A 8 -15.58 -14.59 -6.68
N ALA A 9 -16.25 -14.73 -5.52
CA ALA A 9 -15.94 -15.80 -4.59
C ALA A 9 -16.21 -17.17 -5.20
N ASN A 10 -15.19 -18.01 -5.15
CA ASN A 10 -15.29 -19.42 -5.49
C ASN A 10 -15.43 -20.25 -4.20
N ARG A 11 -15.87 -21.51 -4.33
CA ARG A 11 -16.00 -22.46 -3.20
C ARG A 11 -16.93 -21.98 -2.07
N LYS A 12 -18.00 -21.26 -2.41
CA LYS A 12 -19.01 -20.79 -1.44
C LYS A 12 -19.70 -21.94 -0.70
N ASP A 13 -19.92 -23.06 -1.39
CA ASP A 13 -20.65 -24.21 -0.87
C ASP A 13 -19.74 -25.35 -0.41
N ALA A 14 -18.42 -25.13 -0.36
CA ALA A 14 -17.49 -26.16 0.08
C ALA A 14 -17.59 -26.35 1.60
N PRO A 15 -17.90 -27.56 2.12
CA PRO A 15 -18.16 -27.77 3.55
C PRO A 15 -16.98 -27.42 4.46
N SER A 16 -15.76 -27.44 3.93
CA SER A 16 -14.52 -27.11 4.63
C SER A 16 -14.09 -25.64 4.50
N ALA A 17 -14.82 -24.82 3.74
CA ALA A 17 -14.46 -23.44 3.50
C ALA A 17 -15.16 -22.49 4.48
N THR A 18 -14.37 -21.76 5.26
CA THR A 18 -14.86 -20.63 6.06
C THR A 18 -14.52 -19.32 5.35
N LEU A 19 -15.48 -18.73 4.64
CA LEU A 19 -15.30 -17.45 3.95
C LEU A 19 -15.84 -16.31 4.82
N LYS A 20 -14.94 -15.40 5.24
CA LYS A 20 -15.32 -14.14 5.90
C LYS A 20 -15.25 -12.99 4.90
N LEU A 21 -16.39 -12.31 4.73
CA LEU A 21 -16.46 -11.05 3.99
C LEU A 21 -16.04 -9.90 4.91
N LEU A 22 -15.09 -9.10 4.43
CA LEU A 22 -14.64 -7.89 5.09
C LEU A 22 -15.44 -6.72 4.54
N LYS A 23 -16.10 -5.98 5.44
CA LYS A 23 -16.96 -4.83 5.11
C LYS A 23 -16.38 -3.52 5.61
N ASP A 24 -15.70 -3.57 6.75
CA ASP A 24 -15.11 -2.39 7.37
C ASP A 24 -13.80 -2.00 6.68
N PRO A 25 -13.48 -0.69 6.60
CA PRO A 25 -12.21 -0.22 6.05
C PRO A 25 -10.98 -0.87 6.72
N THR A 26 -11.12 -1.28 7.97
CA THR A 26 -10.08 -1.95 8.75
C THR A 26 -10.70 -3.06 9.56
N THR A 27 -10.13 -4.27 9.52
CA THR A 27 -10.56 -5.41 10.32
C THR A 27 -9.37 -6.10 10.94
N GLN A 28 -9.31 -6.14 12.28
CA GLN A 28 -8.33 -6.99 12.98
C GLN A 28 -8.73 -8.46 12.79
N LEU A 29 -7.85 -9.23 12.16
CA LEU A 29 -8.07 -10.65 11.87
C LEU A 29 -7.61 -11.52 13.05
N LEU A 30 -6.46 -11.17 13.63
CA LEU A 30 -5.82 -11.81 14.78
C LEU A 30 -5.08 -10.72 15.59
N PRO A 31 -4.66 -10.98 16.84
CA PRO A 31 -3.78 -10.07 17.56
C PRO A 31 -2.57 -9.69 16.70
N GLY A 32 -2.35 -8.39 16.48
CA GLY A 32 -1.26 -7.89 15.64
C GLY A 32 -1.39 -8.13 14.13
N LEU A 33 -2.55 -8.56 13.62
CA LEU A 33 -2.77 -8.79 12.19
C LEU A 33 -4.07 -8.11 11.73
N THR A 34 -3.95 -7.16 10.80
CA THR A 34 -5.07 -6.28 10.41
C THR A 34 -5.16 -6.20 8.90
N ALA A 35 -6.34 -6.53 8.35
CA ALA A 35 -6.66 -6.26 6.95
C ALA A 35 -7.15 -4.81 6.80
N VAL A 36 -6.66 -4.10 5.78
CA VAL A 36 -7.00 -2.70 5.52
C VAL A 36 -7.44 -2.55 4.07
N ILE A 37 -8.74 -2.33 3.86
CA ILE A 37 -9.31 -2.09 2.53
C ILE A 37 -8.92 -0.68 2.11
N CYS A 38 -8.00 -0.60 1.16
CA CYS A 38 -7.49 0.67 0.64
C CYS A 38 -8.25 1.11 -0.61
N GLY A 39 -8.83 0.16 -1.35
CA GLY A 39 -9.30 0.38 -2.71
C GLY A 39 -8.14 0.69 -3.66
N GLY A 40 -8.44 1.36 -4.77
CA GLY A 40 -7.42 1.75 -5.74
C GLY A 40 -7.33 0.81 -6.91
N HIS A 41 -6.37 -0.14 -6.86
CA HIS A 41 -6.14 -1.09 -7.95
C HIS A 41 -7.46 -1.76 -8.40
N PHE A 42 -8.26 -2.16 -7.41
CA PHE A 42 -9.68 -2.47 -7.52
C PHE A 42 -10.42 -1.90 -6.30
N PRO A 43 -11.76 -1.77 -6.34
CA PRO A 43 -12.54 -1.35 -5.17
C PRO A 43 -12.26 -2.19 -3.91
N GLY A 44 -12.02 -3.50 -4.07
CA GLY A 44 -11.70 -4.41 -2.98
C GLY A 44 -10.21 -4.57 -2.67
N SER A 45 -9.31 -3.84 -3.34
CA SER A 45 -7.86 -3.96 -3.09
C SER A 45 -7.54 -3.58 -1.64
N MET A 46 -6.69 -4.39 -1.01
CA MET A 46 -6.39 -4.29 0.41
C MET A 46 -4.94 -4.63 0.68
N VAL A 47 -4.46 -4.14 1.81
CA VAL A 47 -3.17 -4.53 2.37
C VAL A 47 -3.38 -5.31 3.66
N LEU A 48 -2.37 -6.10 4.03
CA LEU A 48 -2.31 -6.75 5.34
C LEU A 48 -1.21 -6.07 6.16
N HIS A 49 -1.59 -5.49 7.29
CA HIS A 49 -0.65 -4.99 8.29
C HIS A 49 -0.38 -6.09 9.33
N SER A 50 0.89 -6.36 9.57
CA SER A 50 1.37 -7.34 10.55
C SER A 50 2.31 -6.65 11.53
N ALA A 51 2.08 -6.87 12.82
CA ALA A 51 2.86 -6.37 13.93
C ALA A 51 3.06 -7.50 14.95
N PRO A 52 3.82 -7.28 16.06
CA PRO A 52 3.90 -8.27 17.13
C PRO A 52 2.50 -8.70 17.58
N PRO A 53 2.27 -10.00 17.82
CA PRO A 53 3.26 -11.09 17.89
C PRO A 53 3.62 -11.77 16.55
N ASN A 54 3.02 -11.39 15.42
CA ASN A 54 3.20 -12.12 14.15
C ASN A 54 4.52 -11.79 13.44
N THR A 55 4.93 -10.52 13.46
CA THR A 55 6.21 -10.06 12.90
C THR A 55 6.97 -9.26 13.95
N SER A 56 8.28 -9.48 14.05
CA SER A 56 9.14 -8.76 15.00
C SER A 56 9.24 -7.27 14.70
N LEU A 57 9.03 -6.87 13.45
CA LEU A 57 8.92 -5.50 12.99
C LEU A 57 7.56 -5.28 12.32
N PRO A 58 6.92 -4.10 12.49
CA PRO A 58 5.70 -3.76 11.78
C PRO A 58 5.92 -3.85 10.26
N THR A 59 5.05 -4.59 9.57
CA THR A 59 5.21 -5.01 8.18
C THR A 59 3.91 -4.81 7.41
N LEU A 60 4.00 -4.38 6.16
CA LEU A 60 2.86 -4.20 5.27
C LEU A 60 2.97 -5.13 4.06
N PHE A 61 2.01 -6.02 3.86
CA PHE A 61 1.88 -6.79 2.63
C PHE A 61 0.97 -6.01 1.68
N VAL A 62 1.56 -5.45 0.63
CA VAL A 62 0.94 -4.42 -0.21
C VAL A 62 0.38 -4.93 -1.53
N ALA A 63 0.79 -6.13 -1.95
CA ALA A 63 0.41 -6.73 -3.23
C ALA A 63 0.44 -5.70 -4.39
N ASP A 64 -0.72 -5.42 -4.98
CA ASP A 64 -0.95 -4.50 -6.09
C ASP A 64 -1.53 -3.14 -5.67
N THR A 65 -1.93 -2.96 -4.40
CA THR A 65 -2.47 -1.69 -3.88
C THR A 65 -1.48 -0.54 -4.05
N ILE A 66 -0.21 -0.79 -3.70
CA ILE A 66 0.93 0.08 -4.03
C ILE A 66 2.09 -0.76 -4.53
N PHE A 67 2.74 -0.31 -5.61
CA PHE A 67 3.79 -1.07 -6.25
C PHE A 67 5.16 -0.44 -6.01
N ALA A 68 6.03 -1.12 -5.26
CA ALA A 68 7.40 -0.66 -5.09
C ALA A 68 8.18 -0.78 -6.40
N VAL A 69 8.84 0.30 -6.81
CA VAL A 69 9.58 0.39 -8.08
C VAL A 69 11.08 0.23 -7.88
N ALA A 70 11.84 0.06 -8.97
CA ALA A 70 13.30 -0.11 -8.89
C ALA A 70 13.99 1.01 -8.08
N SER A 71 13.55 2.26 -8.24
CA SER A 71 14.07 3.42 -7.50
C SER A 71 13.77 3.41 -6.00
N SER A 72 12.99 2.44 -5.51
CA SER A 72 12.84 2.14 -4.08
C SER A 72 14.13 1.61 -3.45
N LYS A 73 15.07 1.13 -4.25
CA LYS A 73 16.36 0.55 -3.83
C LYS A 73 17.54 1.51 -3.98
N ASN A 74 17.32 2.70 -4.53
CA ASN A 74 18.35 3.72 -4.66
C ASN A 74 18.99 4.04 -3.30
N PRO A 75 20.28 4.40 -3.28
CA PRO A 75 20.98 4.75 -2.04
C PRO A 75 20.33 5.96 -1.36
N ASP A 76 20.24 5.90 -0.03
CA ASP A 76 19.71 6.95 0.82
C ASP A 76 20.59 7.03 2.09
N PRO A 77 21.31 8.14 2.33
CA PRO A 77 21.27 9.42 1.60
C PRO A 77 21.86 9.36 0.18
N GLY A 78 21.48 10.33 -0.66
CA GLY A 78 21.94 10.47 -2.06
C GLY A 78 20.84 10.33 -3.12
N LYS A 79 19.66 9.87 -2.73
CA LYS A 79 18.48 9.82 -3.60
C LYS A 79 17.97 11.24 -3.93
N ARG A 80 17.72 11.50 -5.22
CA ARG A 80 17.06 12.74 -5.68
C ARG A 80 15.66 12.87 -5.04
N LYS A 81 15.32 14.06 -4.53
CA LYS A 81 14.12 14.30 -3.68
C LYS A 81 12.77 14.10 -4.39
N ASP A 82 12.77 14.14 -5.71
CA ASP A 82 11.63 13.95 -6.61
C ASP A 82 11.58 12.53 -7.21
N THR A 83 12.36 11.59 -6.69
CA THR A 83 12.35 10.19 -7.14
C THR A 83 11.39 9.37 -6.30
N MET A 84 10.35 8.82 -6.91
CA MET A 84 9.39 7.96 -6.23
C MET A 84 10.01 6.64 -5.73
N SER A 85 9.36 6.02 -4.76
CA SER A 85 9.64 4.67 -4.27
C SER A 85 8.48 3.71 -4.52
N TYR A 86 7.26 4.23 -4.62
CA TYR A 86 6.03 3.46 -4.85
C TYR A 86 5.22 4.11 -5.98
N GLN A 87 4.58 3.29 -6.81
CA GLN A 87 3.61 3.69 -7.81
C GLN A 87 2.20 3.31 -7.36
N PHE A 88 1.22 4.05 -7.88
CA PHE A 88 -0.20 3.93 -7.59
C PHE A 88 -0.91 3.68 -8.93
N LEU A 89 -1.15 2.42 -9.28
CA LEU A 89 -1.59 2.02 -10.61
C LEU A 89 -2.94 1.30 -10.55
N TRP A 90 -3.86 1.71 -11.43
CA TRP A 90 -5.06 0.93 -11.71
C TRP A 90 -4.71 -0.33 -12.50
N SER A 91 -3.76 -0.22 -13.44
CA SER A 91 -3.27 -1.35 -14.23
C SER A 91 -1.75 -1.36 -14.25
N ILE A 92 -1.15 -2.32 -13.54
CA ILE A 92 0.32 -2.48 -13.51
C ILE A 92 0.86 -2.87 -14.90
N PRO A 93 0.29 -3.85 -15.63
CA PRO A 93 0.84 -4.24 -16.94
C PRO A 93 0.79 -3.13 -17.99
N ASN A 94 -0.21 -2.26 -17.93
CA ASN A 94 -0.40 -1.14 -18.87
C ASN A 94 0.13 0.20 -18.33
N MET A 95 0.69 0.21 -17.11
CA MET A 95 1.19 1.41 -16.43
C MET A 95 0.15 2.53 -16.33
N ILE A 96 -1.13 2.18 -16.16
CA ILE A 96 -2.22 3.16 -16.05
C ILE A 96 -2.30 3.66 -14.60
N PRO A 97 -2.12 4.97 -14.36
CA PRO A 97 -2.13 5.52 -13.01
C PRO A 97 -3.52 5.56 -12.39
N LEU A 98 -3.58 5.55 -11.06
CA LEU A 98 -4.78 5.90 -10.30
C LEU A 98 -5.01 7.42 -10.32
N PRO A 99 -6.26 7.90 -10.26
CA PRO A 99 -6.54 9.32 -10.13
C PRO A 99 -6.14 9.86 -8.74
N PRO A 100 -5.88 11.18 -8.60
CA PRO A 100 -5.35 11.77 -7.37
C PRO A 100 -6.13 11.48 -6.08
N ASP A 101 -7.46 11.53 -6.15
CA ASP A 101 -8.32 11.28 -4.98
C ASP A 101 -8.19 9.83 -4.50
N THR A 102 -8.01 8.89 -5.42
CA THR A 102 -7.77 7.49 -5.10
C THR A 102 -6.38 7.27 -4.50
N VAL A 103 -5.36 8.00 -4.97
CA VAL A 103 -4.03 8.02 -4.33
C VAL A 103 -4.14 8.55 -2.89
N MET A 104 -4.91 9.62 -2.66
CA MET A 104 -5.19 10.16 -1.33
C MET A 104 -5.94 9.16 -0.44
N GLN A 105 -6.93 8.47 -0.98
CA GLN A 105 -7.67 7.43 -0.27
C GLN A 105 -6.72 6.34 0.24
N ILE A 106 -5.84 5.82 -0.61
CA ILE A 106 -4.82 4.84 -0.21
C ILE A 106 -3.94 5.41 0.89
N TRP A 107 -3.42 6.64 0.72
CA TRP A 107 -2.61 7.28 1.74
C TRP A 107 -3.33 7.35 3.10
N LYS A 108 -4.58 7.83 3.12
CA LYS A 108 -5.38 7.94 4.35
C LYS A 108 -5.62 6.59 5.01
N ALA A 109 -5.83 5.52 4.24
CA ALA A 109 -5.97 4.17 4.77
C ALA A 109 -4.67 3.66 5.42
N LEU A 110 -3.52 4.01 4.87
CA LEU A 110 -2.20 3.57 5.38
C LEU A 110 -1.66 4.46 6.50
N LYS A 111 -2.08 5.72 6.58
CA LYS A 111 -1.59 6.72 7.54
C LYS A 111 -1.64 6.27 9.02
N PRO A 112 -2.63 5.51 9.51
CA PRO A 112 -2.65 5.07 10.91
C PRO A 112 -1.58 4.01 11.25
N PHE A 113 -1.00 3.35 10.25
CA PHE A 113 -0.16 2.18 10.45
C PHE A 113 1.33 2.52 10.34
N GLU A 114 2.10 2.05 11.31
CA GLU A 114 3.56 2.03 11.23
C GLU A 114 4.03 0.77 10.52
N PHE A 115 5.02 0.91 9.64
CA PHE A 115 5.65 -0.21 8.95
C PHE A 115 7.09 0.10 8.60
N LYS A 116 7.94 -0.91 8.76
CA LYS A 116 9.39 -0.91 8.53
C LYS A 116 9.79 -1.84 7.39
N ALA A 117 8.85 -2.63 6.90
CA ALA A 117 8.99 -3.46 5.72
C ALA A 117 7.71 -3.42 4.88
N THR A 118 7.85 -3.44 3.56
CA THR A 118 6.75 -3.66 2.61
C THR A 118 7.05 -4.89 1.75
N TYR A 119 6.08 -5.80 1.62
CA TYR A 119 6.16 -6.99 0.78
C TYR A 119 5.16 -6.89 -0.37
N GLY A 120 5.66 -6.96 -1.61
CA GLY A 120 4.83 -6.86 -2.82
C GLY A 120 4.75 -8.18 -3.61
N VAL A 121 4.15 -8.12 -4.79
CA VAL A 121 3.89 -9.31 -5.65
C VAL A 121 5.18 -10.04 -6.08
N MET A 122 6.30 -9.33 -6.27
CA MET A 122 7.55 -9.90 -6.78
C MET A 122 8.68 -9.72 -5.76
N ALA A 123 8.93 -10.75 -4.93
CA ALA A 123 9.82 -10.64 -3.77
C ALA A 123 11.18 -9.95 -4.03
N LYS A 124 11.86 -10.28 -5.14
CA LYS A 124 13.18 -9.70 -5.48
C LYS A 124 13.11 -8.24 -5.93
N ILE A 125 11.95 -7.79 -6.42
CA ILE A 125 11.75 -6.47 -7.03
C ILE A 125 11.06 -5.54 -6.03
N SER A 126 9.96 -6.00 -5.44
CA SER A 126 9.01 -5.15 -4.72
C SER A 126 9.08 -5.22 -3.20
N ASN A 127 9.92 -6.09 -2.61
CA ASN A 127 10.10 -6.08 -1.16
C ASN A 127 11.03 -4.93 -0.77
N VAL A 128 10.67 -4.10 0.20
CA VAL A 128 11.47 -2.95 0.63
C VAL A 128 11.55 -2.94 2.15
N PHE A 129 12.72 -2.64 2.69
CA PHE A 129 13.01 -2.62 4.12
C PHE A 129 13.65 -1.30 4.48
N GLU A 130 13.30 -0.74 5.64
CA GLU A 130 14.09 0.34 6.23
C GLU A 130 15.48 -0.18 6.59
N LYS A 131 16.47 0.67 6.36
CA LYS A 131 17.87 0.42 6.72
C LYS A 131 18.37 1.54 7.63
N PRO A 132 19.27 1.25 8.57
CA PRO A 132 19.95 2.28 9.35
C PRO A 132 20.60 3.32 8.43
N GLY A 133 20.51 4.60 8.82
CA GLY A 133 21.11 5.72 8.09
C GLY A 133 20.29 6.29 6.92
N GLN A 134 19.13 5.71 6.59
CA GLN A 134 18.22 6.28 5.58
C GLN A 134 17.59 7.59 6.08
N THR A 135 17.41 8.55 5.19
CA THR A 135 16.82 9.86 5.53
C THR A 135 15.30 9.83 5.64
N LEU A 136 14.64 8.86 4.98
CA LEU A 136 13.18 8.71 5.02
C LEU A 136 12.75 7.31 5.44
N SER A 137 11.77 7.24 6.34
CA SER A 137 11.01 6.03 6.65
C SER A 137 10.23 5.53 5.43
N LEU A 138 9.81 4.26 5.43
CA LEU A 138 8.97 3.75 4.33
C LEU A 138 7.65 4.49 4.24
N LYS A 139 7.05 4.85 5.38
CA LYS A 139 5.82 5.66 5.43
C LYS A 139 6.02 7.04 4.81
N GLN A 140 7.14 7.71 5.09
CA GLN A 140 7.53 8.97 4.43
C GLN A 140 7.68 8.79 2.93
N ARG A 141 8.30 7.69 2.50
CA ARG A 141 8.50 7.38 1.09
C ARG A 141 7.19 7.10 0.35
N VAL A 142 6.20 6.49 1.01
CA VAL A 142 4.85 6.32 0.44
C VAL A 142 4.21 7.70 0.23
N LEU A 143 4.16 8.56 1.26
CA LEU A 143 3.59 9.90 1.14
C LEU A 143 4.33 10.76 0.10
N GLN A 144 5.66 10.72 0.09
CA GLN A 144 6.48 11.42 -0.90
C GLN A 144 6.14 10.95 -2.32
N SER A 145 6.03 9.63 -2.53
CA SER A 145 5.69 9.07 -3.83
C SER A 145 4.28 9.49 -4.27
N ALA A 146 3.33 9.51 -3.34
CA ALA A 146 1.96 9.96 -3.59
C ALA A 146 1.93 11.43 -4.05
N LYS A 147 2.66 12.32 -3.36
CA LYS A 147 2.81 13.73 -3.74
C LYS A 147 3.47 13.90 -5.11
N ILE A 148 4.54 13.13 -5.39
CA ILE A 148 5.21 13.15 -6.69
C ILE A 148 4.25 12.73 -7.81
N ALA A 149 3.51 11.64 -7.62
CA ALA A 149 2.56 11.12 -8.60
C ALA A 149 1.44 12.13 -8.89
N VAL A 150 0.79 12.67 -7.86
CA VAL A 150 -0.29 13.66 -8.01
C VAL A 150 0.21 14.94 -8.68
N LYS A 151 1.41 15.42 -8.32
CA LYS A 151 2.02 16.57 -8.97
C LYS A 151 2.28 16.32 -10.45
N ALA A 152 2.81 15.14 -10.80
CA ALA A 152 3.08 14.77 -12.19
C ALA A 152 1.80 14.66 -13.05
N MET A 153 0.65 14.41 -12.42
CA MET A 153 -0.66 14.43 -13.09
C MET A 153 -1.21 15.84 -13.34
N GLY A 154 -0.53 16.90 -12.88
CA GLY A 154 -0.93 18.30 -13.09
C GLY A 154 -1.81 18.90 -12.01
N TYR A 155 -2.10 18.18 -10.92
CA TYR A 155 -2.98 18.66 -9.86
C TYR A 155 -2.17 19.41 -8.81
N ALA A 156 -1.79 20.67 -9.06
CA ALA A 156 -0.91 21.44 -8.17
C ALA A 156 -1.53 21.78 -6.80
N ASP A 157 -2.86 21.95 -6.74
CA ASP A 157 -3.59 22.41 -5.54
C ASP A 157 -4.29 21.26 -4.78
N HIS A 158 -3.94 20.01 -5.10
CA HIS A 158 -4.58 18.85 -4.48
C HIS A 158 -4.26 18.76 -2.97
N SER A 159 -5.27 18.37 -2.17
CA SER A 159 -5.16 18.30 -0.70
C SER A 159 -4.05 17.39 -0.19
N ILE A 160 -3.54 16.47 -1.03
CA ILE A 160 -2.42 15.58 -0.66
C ILE A 160 -1.15 16.34 -0.28
N PHE A 161 -0.93 17.56 -0.79
CA PHE A 161 0.26 18.33 -0.43
C PHE A 161 0.23 18.83 1.01
N ALA A 162 -0.97 19.00 1.59
CA ALA A 162 -1.15 19.36 3.00
C ALA A 162 -0.90 18.19 3.97
N GLU A 163 -0.91 16.95 3.47
CA GLU A 163 -0.70 15.76 4.30
C GLU A 163 0.71 15.72 4.91
N LYS A 164 0.75 15.28 6.16
CA LYS A 164 1.95 15.07 6.98
C LYS A 164 1.84 13.68 7.62
N LEU A 165 2.97 13.16 8.09
CA LEU A 165 3.00 11.94 8.89
C LEU A 165 2.25 12.11 10.21
#